data_AF-D7UWN9-F1
#
_entry.id   AF-D7UWN9-F1
#
_cell.length_a   1.000
_cell.length_b   1.000
_cell.length_c   1.000
_cell.angle_alpha   90.00
_cell.angle_beta   90.00
_cell.angle_gamma   90.00
#
_symmetry.space_group_name_H-M   'P 1'
#
loop_
_entity.id
_entity.type
_entity.pdbx_description
1 polymer ?
#
loop_
_entity_poly.entity_id
_entity_poly.type
_entity_poly.pdbx_seq_one_letter_code
_entity_poly.pdbx_strand_id
1 'polypeptide(L)'
;MIFQNRETADKEEILANQKQAIRKKILELQQIYEGIEFMSERFAVFKAKGANVLFHEQLTKDEYYQVLPRQELASDFYNFLHYGYQYGILFEHNNVGETINQATNFFQRVEKKHSNYVKPAGEYLCLFKILKNEDVTSCIPEFMEDIRLADTVGPIYHEDYCSELVGVKDHFIIKLSIQLNV
;
A
#
# COMPACT_ATOMS: atom_id res chain seq x y z
N MET A 1 17.27 -51.87 -29.02
CA MET A 1 16.11 -50.96 -28.90
C MET A 1 16.68 -49.55 -28.87
N ILE A 2 16.66 -48.84 -30.00
CA ILE A 2 17.24 -47.49 -30.14
C ILE A 2 16.07 -46.53 -29.96
N PHE A 3 16.00 -45.84 -28.82
CA PHE A 3 15.08 -44.72 -28.68
C PHE A 3 15.41 -43.70 -29.77
N GLN A 4 14.44 -43.34 -30.60
CA GLN A 4 14.67 -42.39 -31.68
C GLN A 4 14.99 -41.03 -31.05
N ASN A 5 16.15 -40.45 -31.36
CA ASN A 5 16.61 -39.17 -30.80
C ASN A 5 15.57 -38.04 -30.79
N ARG A 6 14.57 -38.07 -31.70
CA ARG A 6 13.42 -37.16 -31.69
C ARG A 6 12.49 -37.35 -30.49
N GLU A 7 12.11 -38.58 -30.15
CA GLU A 7 11.25 -38.86 -29.00
C GLU A 7 11.90 -38.45 -27.67
N THR A 8 13.23 -38.53 -27.60
CA THR A 8 14.00 -38.07 -26.43
C THR A 8 14.03 -36.55 -26.36
N ALA A 9 14.25 -35.86 -27.50
CA ALA A 9 14.24 -34.40 -27.58
C ALA A 9 12.85 -33.80 -27.25
N ASP A 10 11.78 -34.41 -27.76
CA ASP A 10 10.39 -33.97 -27.49
C ASP A 10 10.07 -34.12 -25.98
N LYS A 11 10.56 -35.19 -25.34
CA LYS A 11 10.41 -35.37 -23.89
C LYS A 11 11.24 -34.37 -23.08
N GLU A 12 12.44 -34.03 -23.52
CA GLU A 12 13.27 -33.00 -22.88
C GLU A 12 12.59 -31.63 -22.94
N GLU A 13 11.99 -31.28 -24.07
CA GLU A 13 11.24 -30.03 -24.24
C GLU A 13 10.00 -30.00 -23.32
N ILE A 14 9.23 -31.08 -23.26
CA ILE A 14 8.07 -31.19 -22.35
C ILE A 14 8.51 -31.01 -20.89
N LEU A 15 9.59 -31.69 -20.47
CA LEU A 15 10.11 -31.57 -19.11
C LEU A 15 10.65 -30.15 -18.82
N ALA A 16 11.25 -29.47 -19.79
CA ALA A 16 11.70 -28.09 -19.65
C ALA A 16 10.52 -27.14 -19.45
N ASN A 17 9.46 -27.28 -20.26
CA ASN A 17 8.23 -26.50 -20.14
C ASN A 17 7.53 -26.73 -18.78
N GLN A 18 7.46 -27.99 -18.32
CA GLN A 18 6.93 -28.31 -17.00
C GLN A 18 7.75 -27.67 -15.87
N LYS A 19 9.09 -27.73 -15.94
CA LYS A 19 9.98 -27.06 -14.97
C LYS A 19 9.77 -25.55 -14.95
N GLN A 20 9.59 -24.92 -16.11
CA GLN A 20 9.32 -23.48 -16.20
C GLN A 20 7.97 -23.12 -15.59
N ALA A 21 6.92 -23.90 -15.87
CA ALA A 21 5.59 -23.69 -15.29
C ALA A 21 5.61 -23.83 -13.76
N ILE A 22 6.31 -24.84 -13.23
CA ILE A 22 6.50 -25.03 -11.79
C ILE A 22 7.26 -23.84 -11.18
N ARG A 23 8.34 -23.38 -11.81
CA ARG A 23 9.09 -22.21 -11.33
C ARG A 23 8.22 -20.96 -11.27
N LYS A 24 7.39 -20.71 -12.29
CA LYS A 24 6.43 -19.61 -12.28
C LYS A 24 5.47 -19.73 -11.09
N LYS A 25 4.93 -20.93 -10.84
CA LYS A 25 4.02 -21.18 -9.71
C LYS A 25 4.70 -20.97 -8.36
N ILE A 26 5.95 -21.37 -8.20
CA ILE A 26 6.73 -21.13 -6.98
C ILE A 26 6.88 -19.63 -6.74
N LEU A 27 7.23 -18.85 -7.76
CA LEU A 27 7.33 -17.40 -7.65
C LEU A 27 6.00 -16.74 -7.26
N GLU A 28 4.89 -17.17 -7.89
CA GLU A 28 3.55 -16.70 -7.53
C GLU A 28 3.22 -17.00 -6.06
N LEU A 29 3.52 -18.21 -5.58
CA LEU A 29 3.26 -18.60 -4.19
C LEU A 29 4.14 -17.83 -3.19
N GLN A 30 5.39 -17.54 -3.56
CA GLN A 30 6.28 -16.71 -2.75
C GLN A 30 5.73 -15.29 -2.60
N GLN A 31 5.26 -14.68 -3.70
CA GLN A 31 4.64 -13.37 -3.67
C GLN A 31 3.37 -13.34 -2.80
N ILE A 32 2.54 -14.39 -2.89
CA ILE A 32 1.34 -14.52 -2.04
C ILE A 32 1.75 -14.61 -0.56
N TYR A 33 2.75 -15.43 -0.23
CA TYR A 33 3.25 -15.58 1.14
C TYR A 33 3.76 -14.25 1.70
N GLU A 34 4.59 -13.52 0.94
CA GLU A 34 5.08 -12.19 1.32
C GLU A 34 3.93 -11.20 1.55
N GLY A 35 2.89 -11.25 0.72
CA GLY A 35 1.68 -10.46 0.90
C GLY A 35 0.93 -10.79 2.21
N ILE A 36 0.84 -12.07 2.57
CA ILE A 36 0.20 -12.53 3.81
C ILE A 36 0.99 -12.07 5.04
N GLU A 37 2.32 -12.22 5.03
CA GLU A 37 3.19 -11.75 6.11
C GLU A 37 3.04 -10.24 6.33
N PHE A 38 3.10 -9.47 5.24
CA PHE A 38 2.89 -8.03 5.27
C PHE A 38 1.54 -7.64 5.88
N MET A 39 0.46 -8.31 5.49
CA MET A 39 -0.87 -8.06 6.06
C MET A 39 -0.98 -8.45 7.52
N SER A 40 -0.32 -9.55 7.92
CA SER A 40 -0.29 -10.01 9.30
C SER A 40 0.43 -9.02 10.20
N GLU A 41 1.57 -8.46 9.75
CA GLU A 41 2.30 -7.41 10.45
C GLU A 41 1.44 -6.15 10.62
N ARG A 42 0.80 -5.68 9.54
CA ARG A 42 -0.11 -4.53 9.61
C ARG A 42 -1.24 -4.76 10.61
N PHE A 43 -1.92 -5.90 10.51
CA PHE A 43 -3.00 -6.21 11.43
C PHE A 43 -2.55 -6.25 12.90
N ALA A 44 -1.35 -6.76 13.18
CA ALA A 44 -0.78 -6.75 14.52
C ALA A 44 -0.55 -5.32 15.04
N VAL A 45 -0.05 -4.42 14.20
CA VAL A 45 0.13 -3.00 14.56
C VAL A 45 -1.22 -2.34 14.82
N PHE A 46 -2.22 -2.53 13.94
CA PHE A 46 -3.57 -2.01 14.16
C PHE A 46 -4.18 -2.52 15.46
N LYS A 47 -4.08 -3.83 15.73
CA LYS A 47 -4.56 -4.44 16.98
C LYS A 47 -3.89 -3.85 18.22
N ALA A 48 -2.61 -3.49 18.13
CA ALA A 48 -1.87 -2.92 19.25
C ALA A 48 -2.17 -1.43 19.50
N LYS A 49 -2.43 -0.65 18.44
CA LYS A 49 -2.64 0.81 18.53
C LYS A 49 -4.11 1.21 18.63
N GLY A 50 -5.00 0.48 17.96
CA GLY A 50 -6.42 0.80 17.87
C GLY A 50 -6.72 1.97 16.93
N ALA A 51 -8.01 2.19 16.66
CA ALA A 51 -8.50 3.32 15.86
C ALA A 51 -8.65 4.58 16.72
N ASN A 52 -8.57 5.75 16.09
CA ASN A 52 -8.74 7.08 16.71
C ASN A 52 -7.72 7.40 17.83
N VAL A 53 -6.52 6.81 17.75
CA VAL A 53 -5.41 7.10 18.66
C VAL A 53 -4.21 7.52 17.85
N LEU A 54 -3.65 8.71 18.13
CA LEU A 54 -2.39 9.15 17.55
C LEU A 54 -1.23 8.33 18.11
N PHE A 55 -0.31 7.92 17.24
CA PHE A 55 0.89 7.19 17.65
C PHE A 55 2.08 7.52 16.75
N HIS A 56 3.28 7.38 17.32
CA HIS A 56 4.52 7.50 16.59
C HIS A 56 4.90 6.16 15.99
N GLU A 57 5.38 6.19 14.75
CA GLU A 57 5.91 5.04 14.04
C GLU A 57 7.30 5.39 13.49
N GLN A 58 8.29 4.57 13.82
CA GLN A 58 9.61 4.65 13.21
C GLN A 58 9.64 3.79 11.95
N LEU A 59 9.66 4.43 10.79
CA LEU A 59 9.94 3.77 9.54
C LEU A 59 11.46 3.58 9.42
N THR A 60 11.90 2.32 9.42
CA THR A 60 13.34 1.97 9.45
C THR A 60 14.00 1.92 8.07
N LYS A 61 13.20 1.88 7.00
CA LYS A 61 13.64 1.81 5.61
C LYS A 61 12.71 2.61 4.72
N ASP A 62 13.26 3.19 3.66
CA ASP A 62 12.46 3.84 2.63
C ASP A 62 11.39 2.89 2.07
N GLU A 63 10.22 3.45 1.79
CA GLU A 63 9.20 2.80 0.99
C GLU A 63 9.15 3.41 -0.41
N TYR A 64 9.01 2.55 -1.40
CA TYR A 64 9.12 2.91 -2.81
C TYR A 64 7.75 2.84 -3.46
N TYR A 65 7.31 3.94 -4.07
CA TYR A 65 5.97 4.07 -4.64
C TYR A 65 6.02 4.40 -6.13
N GLN A 66 5.03 3.88 -6.84
CA GLN A 66 4.59 4.42 -8.11
C GLN A 66 3.45 5.39 -7.83
N VAL A 67 3.67 6.67 -8.09
CA VAL A 67 2.73 7.77 -7.90
C VAL A 67 2.19 8.22 -9.24
N LEU A 68 0.87 8.36 -9.32
CA LEU A 68 0.15 8.78 -10.52
C LEU A 68 -0.76 9.98 -10.17
N PRO A 69 -0.86 10.98 -11.05
CA PRO A 69 -1.82 12.07 -10.87
C PRO A 69 -3.24 11.53 -10.73
N ARG A 70 -4.01 12.04 -9.78
CA ARG A 70 -5.38 11.55 -9.51
C ARG A 70 -6.28 11.64 -10.75
N GLN A 71 -6.10 12.68 -11.58
CA GLN A 71 -6.92 12.93 -12.78
C GLN A 71 -6.73 11.88 -13.88
N GLU A 72 -5.66 11.08 -13.82
CA GLU A 72 -5.38 10.03 -14.79
C GLU A 72 -6.14 8.71 -14.49
N LEU A 73 -6.91 8.67 -13.39
CA LEU A 73 -7.74 7.52 -13.00
C LEU A 73 -9.22 7.80 -13.29
N ALA A 74 -9.88 6.92 -14.05
CA ALA A 74 -11.30 7.06 -14.40
C ALA A 74 -12.20 7.04 -13.14
N SER A 75 -13.22 7.90 -13.13
CA SER A 75 -13.97 8.35 -11.94
C SER A 75 -14.78 7.31 -11.18
N ASP A 76 -14.95 6.07 -11.67
CA ASP A 76 -16.15 5.33 -11.26
C ASP A 76 -15.95 4.22 -10.25
N PHE A 77 -14.76 3.66 -10.08
CA PHE A 77 -14.58 2.66 -9.04
C PHE A 77 -13.16 2.70 -8.54
N TYR A 78 -12.95 3.35 -7.39
CA TYR A 78 -11.94 2.90 -6.46
C TYR A 78 -12.36 1.51 -5.96
N ASN A 79 -12.32 0.51 -6.84
CA ASN A 79 -12.47 -0.88 -6.44
C ASN A 79 -11.13 -1.27 -5.84
N PHE A 80 -10.97 -0.81 -4.61
CA PHE A 80 -9.88 -1.02 -3.66
C PHE A 80 -9.46 -2.50 -3.57
N LEU A 81 -10.33 -3.42 -3.98
CA LEU A 81 -10.07 -4.85 -4.09
C LEU A 81 -9.16 -5.27 -5.27
N HIS A 82 -8.95 -4.43 -6.29
CA HIS A 82 -8.19 -4.83 -7.50
C HIS A 82 -6.69 -4.55 -7.46
N TYR A 83 -6.22 -3.64 -6.60
CA TYR A 83 -4.82 -3.17 -6.60
C TYR A 83 -3.93 -3.82 -5.51
N GLY A 84 -4.49 -4.74 -4.72
CA GLY A 84 -3.81 -5.39 -3.59
C GLY A 84 -3.62 -4.47 -2.39
N TYR A 85 -3.10 -4.99 -1.28
CA TYR A 85 -3.14 -4.30 0.01
C TYR A 85 -2.09 -3.19 0.25
N GLN A 86 -1.61 -2.53 -0.81
CA GLN A 86 -0.46 -1.62 -0.73
C GLN A 86 -0.61 -0.38 -1.62
N TYR A 87 -1.73 0.31 -1.52
CA TYR A 87 -1.92 1.60 -2.20
C TYR A 87 -2.53 2.63 -1.24
N GLY A 88 -2.60 3.85 -1.72
CA GLY A 88 -3.23 4.95 -1.02
C GLY A 88 -3.32 6.19 -1.88
N ILE A 89 -3.61 7.31 -1.22
CA ILE A 89 -3.65 8.63 -1.83
C ILE A 89 -2.78 9.60 -1.04
N LEU A 90 -2.17 10.53 -1.76
CA LEU A 90 -1.39 11.60 -1.17
C LEU A 90 -2.23 12.86 -1.07
N PHE A 91 -2.07 13.54 0.05
CA PHE A 91 -2.53 14.92 0.22
C PHE A 91 -1.29 15.79 0.41
N GLU A 92 -0.86 16.42 -0.67
CA GLU A 92 0.24 17.39 -0.61
C GLU A 92 -0.23 18.67 0.07
N HIS A 93 0.69 19.30 0.80
CA HIS A 93 0.50 20.62 1.36
C HIS A 93 1.71 21.48 1.05
N ASN A 94 1.47 22.66 0.50
CA ASN A 94 2.55 23.52 0.04
C ASN A 94 2.89 24.60 1.07
N ASN A 95 1.97 24.94 1.97
CA ASN A 95 2.17 25.99 2.98
C ASN A 95 1.43 25.73 4.30
N VAL A 96 1.96 26.29 5.38
CA VAL A 96 1.28 26.36 6.68
C VAL A 96 0.03 27.23 6.54
N GLY A 97 -1.15 26.67 6.83
CA GLY A 97 -2.45 27.36 6.75
C GLY A 97 -3.28 27.06 5.50
N GLU A 98 -2.78 26.23 4.59
CA GLU A 98 -3.56 25.74 3.44
C GLU A 98 -4.59 24.70 3.89
N THR A 99 -5.83 24.81 3.41
CA THR A 99 -6.87 23.82 3.71
C THR A 99 -6.63 22.60 2.82
N ILE A 100 -6.16 21.51 3.42
CA ILE A 100 -5.97 20.23 2.74
C ILE A 100 -7.31 19.49 2.73
N ASN A 101 -8.00 19.51 1.60
CA ASN A 101 -9.31 18.86 1.45
C ASN A 101 -9.42 17.95 0.22
N GLN A 102 -8.38 17.88 -0.62
CA GLN A 102 -8.40 17.08 -1.84
C GLN A 102 -7.11 16.28 -1.99
N ALA A 103 -7.26 14.99 -2.30
CA ALA A 103 -6.14 14.15 -2.66
C ALA A 103 -5.57 14.59 -4.01
N THR A 104 -4.25 14.74 -4.07
CA THR A 104 -3.51 15.21 -5.25
C THR A 104 -3.11 14.05 -6.14
N ASN A 105 -2.62 12.96 -5.53
CA ASN A 105 -2.07 11.82 -6.24
C ASN A 105 -2.54 10.49 -5.66
N PHE A 106 -2.50 9.45 -6.48
CA PHE A 106 -2.59 8.05 -6.06
C PHE A 106 -1.18 7.48 -5.94
N PHE A 107 -0.98 6.54 -5.03
CA PHE A 107 0.27 5.79 -4.95
C PHE A 107 0.03 4.30 -4.75
N GLN A 108 0.93 3.50 -5.31
CA GLN A 108 1.01 2.06 -5.07
C GLN A 108 2.44 1.70 -4.67
N ARG A 109 2.61 0.83 -3.67
CA ARG A 109 3.90 0.28 -3.29
C ARG A 109 4.44 -0.63 -4.38
N VAL A 110 5.69 -0.41 -4.75
CA VAL A 110 6.39 -1.14 -5.81
C VAL A 110 7.83 -1.40 -5.40
N GLU A 111 8.51 -2.29 -6.13
CA GLU A 111 9.95 -2.41 -6.02
C GLU A 111 10.65 -1.11 -6.43
N LYS A 112 11.79 -0.80 -5.79
CA LYS A 112 12.62 0.39 -6.07
C LYS A 112 12.89 0.64 -7.56
N LYS A 113 13.07 -0.41 -8.36
CA LYS A 113 13.35 -0.29 -9.80
C LYS A 113 12.17 0.22 -10.62
N HIS A 114 10.96 0.17 -10.07
CA HIS A 114 9.72 0.62 -10.72
C HIS A 114 9.13 1.87 -10.07
N SER A 115 9.75 2.40 -9.00
CA SER A 115 9.24 3.57 -8.29
C SER A 115 9.62 4.87 -8.97
N ASN A 116 8.72 5.85 -8.92
CA ASN A 116 8.98 7.25 -9.24
C ASN A 116 8.88 8.17 -8.00
N TYR A 117 8.62 7.60 -6.82
CA TYR A 117 8.49 8.32 -5.56
C TYR A 117 9.05 7.49 -4.39
N VAL A 118 9.54 8.18 -3.37
CA VAL A 118 10.08 7.59 -2.15
C VAL A 118 9.41 8.20 -0.93
N LYS A 119 8.79 7.38 -0.08
CA LYS A 119 8.46 7.74 1.30
C LYS A 119 9.71 7.47 2.14
N PRO A 120 10.42 8.51 2.60
CA PRO A 120 11.72 8.35 3.24
C PRO A 120 11.61 7.62 4.58
N ALA A 121 12.64 6.88 4.97
CA ALA A 121 12.77 6.42 6.35
C ALA A 121 12.75 7.61 7.31
N GLY A 122 12.15 7.44 8.49
CA GLY A 122 12.00 8.53 9.45
C GLY A 122 10.90 8.26 10.47
N GLU A 123 10.69 9.25 11.33
CA GLU A 123 9.61 9.22 12.32
C GLU A 123 8.33 9.79 11.73
N TYR A 124 7.22 9.07 11.91
CA TYR A 124 5.91 9.44 11.41
C TYR A 124 4.91 9.52 12.54
N LEU A 125 4.09 10.57 12.52
CA LEU A 125 2.88 10.63 13.32
C LEU A 125 1.74 9.97 12.54
N CYS A 126 1.10 8.99 13.16
CA CYS A 126 0.12 8.12 12.51
C CYS A 126 -1.22 8.12 13.25
N LEU A 127 -2.30 7.85 12.50
CA LEU A 127 -3.65 7.64 13.02
C LEU A 127 -4.36 6.55 12.22
N PHE A 128 -4.98 5.59 12.91
CA PHE A 128 -5.89 4.66 12.27
C PHE A 128 -7.33 5.18 12.35
N LYS A 129 -8.07 5.05 11.25
CA LYS A 129 -9.51 5.34 11.19
C LYS A 129 -10.25 4.13 10.62
N ILE A 130 -11.45 3.89 11.12
CA ILE A 130 -12.42 2.95 10.53
C ILE A 130 -13.51 3.82 9.89
N LEU A 131 -13.63 3.78 8.57
CA LEU A 131 -14.52 4.66 7.81
C LEU A 131 -15.39 3.86 6.86
N LYS A 132 -16.56 4.39 6.51
CA LYS A 132 -17.32 3.89 5.36
C LYS A 132 -16.69 4.37 4.05
N ASN A 133 -17.05 3.73 2.94
CA ASN A 133 -16.52 4.06 1.63
C ASN A 133 -16.71 5.55 1.26
N GLU A 134 -17.89 6.09 1.56
CA GLU A 134 -18.23 7.49 1.31
C GLU A 134 -17.41 8.50 2.14
N ASP A 135 -16.87 8.05 3.28
CA ASP A 135 -16.20 8.91 4.25
C ASP A 135 -14.67 8.89 4.11
N VAL A 136 -14.11 7.99 3.28
CA VAL A 136 -12.66 7.71 3.20
C VAL A 136 -11.82 8.97 3.01
N THR A 137 -12.25 9.93 2.17
CA THR A 137 -11.48 11.16 1.93
C THR A 137 -11.86 12.33 2.84
N SER A 138 -12.92 12.19 3.63
CA SER A 138 -13.47 13.28 4.47
C SER A 138 -12.75 13.45 5.81
N CYS A 139 -11.90 12.50 6.19
CA CYS A 139 -11.24 12.47 7.50
C CYS A 139 -9.98 13.37 7.60
N ILE A 140 -9.52 13.95 6.48
CA ILE A 140 -8.26 14.72 6.47
C ILE A 140 -8.35 16.00 7.31
N PRO A 141 -9.40 16.84 7.22
CA PRO A 141 -9.51 18.03 8.07
C PRO A 141 -9.44 17.70 9.56
N GLU A 142 -10.10 16.61 10.00
CA GLU A 142 -10.04 16.16 11.40
C GLU A 142 -8.62 15.77 11.81
N PHE A 143 -7.92 14.97 10.99
CA PHE A 143 -6.53 14.61 11.24
C PHE A 143 -5.60 15.83 11.33
N MET A 144 -5.92 16.88 10.57
CA MET A 144 -5.14 18.13 10.56
C MET A 144 -5.35 18.99 11.81
N GLU A 145 -6.49 18.88 12.48
CA GLU A 145 -6.72 19.54 13.78
C GLU A 145 -5.85 18.92 14.89
N ASP A 146 -5.54 17.63 14.76
CA ASP A 146 -4.75 16.87 15.73
C ASP A 146 -3.23 17.03 15.56
N ILE A 147 -2.77 17.74 14.53
CA ILE A 147 -1.34 17.83 14.16
C ILE A 147 -0.86 19.27 14.08
N ARG A 148 0.35 19.50 14.57
CA ARG A 148 1.06 20.76 14.34
C ARG A 148 1.83 20.70 13.03
N LEU A 149 1.27 21.28 11.97
CA LEU A 149 1.91 21.28 10.64
C LEU A 149 3.36 21.81 10.62
N ALA A 150 3.69 22.76 11.49
CA ALA A 150 5.03 23.31 11.61
C ALA A 150 6.09 22.26 12.01
N ASP A 151 5.66 21.19 12.67
CA ASP A 151 6.51 20.10 13.17
C ASP A 151 6.55 18.92 12.17
N THR A 152 6.05 19.11 10.94
CA THR A 152 5.89 18.05 9.94
C THR A 152 6.49 18.40 8.58
N VAL A 153 6.76 17.39 7.76
CA VAL A 153 7.31 17.55 6.41
C VAL A 153 6.67 16.57 5.43
N GLY A 154 6.55 17.00 4.18
CA GLY A 154 6.04 16.16 3.09
C GLY A 154 4.53 15.98 3.12
N PRO A 155 3.97 15.10 2.26
CA PRO A 155 2.53 14.91 2.17
C PRO A 155 1.98 14.10 3.34
N ILE A 156 0.66 14.16 3.51
CA ILE A 156 -0.07 13.16 4.28
C ILE A 156 -0.24 11.93 3.39
N TYR A 157 0.20 10.79 3.90
CA TYR A 157 -0.05 9.49 3.33
C TYR A 157 -1.35 8.95 3.90
N HIS A 158 -2.34 8.78 3.03
CA HIS A 158 -3.58 8.09 3.35
C HIS A 158 -3.51 6.70 2.72
N GLU A 159 -3.16 5.71 3.54
CA GLU A 159 -2.95 4.33 3.13
C GLU A 159 -4.21 3.50 3.38
N ASP A 160 -4.62 2.70 2.39
CA ASP A 160 -5.56 1.61 2.65
C ASP A 160 -4.83 0.56 3.50
N TYR A 161 -5.34 0.33 4.70
CA TYR A 161 -4.71 -0.52 5.69
C TYR A 161 -5.33 -1.91 5.72
N CYS A 162 -6.66 -1.99 5.61
CA CYS A 162 -7.38 -3.19 5.20
C CYS A 162 -8.89 -2.95 5.12
N SER A 163 -9.47 -3.16 3.95
CA SER A 163 -10.92 -3.15 3.71
C SER A 163 -11.65 -4.42 4.15
N GLU A 164 -10.95 -5.56 4.27
CA GLU A 164 -11.58 -6.88 4.44
C GLU A 164 -11.44 -7.49 5.86
N LEU A 165 -10.50 -6.99 6.69
CA LEU A 165 -10.07 -7.70 7.91
C LEU A 165 -10.96 -7.51 9.15
N VAL A 166 -11.96 -6.61 9.13
CA VAL A 166 -12.69 -6.27 10.37
C VAL A 166 -13.98 -7.07 10.55
N GLY A 167 -14.41 -7.85 9.56
CA GLY A 167 -15.72 -8.52 9.61
C GLY A 167 -16.90 -7.54 9.72
N VAL A 168 -16.64 -6.24 9.56
CA VAL A 168 -17.64 -5.18 9.52
C VAL A 168 -17.88 -4.89 8.05
N LYS A 169 -19.08 -5.22 7.58
CA LYS A 169 -19.49 -4.94 6.21
C LYS A 169 -19.42 -3.43 5.95
N ASP A 170 -18.97 -3.06 4.75
CA ASP A 170 -18.99 -1.68 4.25
C ASP A 170 -18.08 -0.69 5.01
N HIS A 171 -17.05 -1.17 5.72
CA HIS A 171 -16.06 -0.33 6.41
C HIS A 171 -14.63 -0.66 5.98
N PHE A 172 -13.76 0.35 6.01
CA PHE A 172 -12.36 0.31 5.63
C PHE A 172 -11.51 0.76 6.81
N ILE A 173 -10.41 0.05 7.08
CA ILE A 173 -9.35 0.58 7.92
C ILE A 173 -8.40 1.35 7.03
N ILE A 174 -8.20 2.63 7.36
CA ILE A 174 -7.19 3.46 6.75
C ILE A 174 -6.14 3.83 7.78
N LYS A 175 -4.94 4.12 7.31
CA LYS A 175 -3.87 4.74 8.10
C LYS A 175 -3.51 6.07 7.49
N LEU A 176 -3.63 7.11 8.29
CA LEU A 176 -3.08 8.42 7.99
C LEU A 176 -1.68 8.48 8.60
N SER A 177 -0.71 8.98 7.85
CA SER A 177 0.62 9.26 8.39
C SER A 177 1.23 10.50 7.76
N ILE A 178 2.01 11.24 8.55
CA ILE A 178 2.79 12.39 8.10
C ILE A 178 4.16 12.35 8.79
N GLN A 179 5.21 12.73 8.07
CA GLN A 179 6.57 12.68 8.60
C GLN A 179 6.78 13.84 9.57
N LEU A 180 7.42 13.55 10.70
CA LEU A 180 7.84 14.58 11.65
C LEU A 180 9.15 15.23 11.19
N ASN A 181 9.25 16.55 11.40
CA ASN A 181 10.45 17.34 11.17
C ASN A 181 11.28 17.34 12.47
N VAL A 182 12.04 16.26 12.69
CA VAL A 182 12.87 16.04 13.90
C VAL A 182 14.33 16.41 13.64
#